data_AF-A0A958NFI8-F1
#
_entry.id   AF-A0A958NFI8-F1
#
_cell.length_a   1.000
_cell.length_b   1.000
_cell.length_c   1.000
_cell.angle_alpha   90.00
_cell.angle_beta   90.00
_cell.angle_gamma   90.00
#
_symmetry.space_group_name_H-M   'P 1'
#
loop_
_entity.id
_entity.type
_entity.pdbx_description
1 polymer ?
#
loop_
_entity_poly.entity_id
_entity_poly.type
_entity_poly.pdbx_seq_one_letter_code
_entity_poly.pdbx_strand_id
1 'polypeptide(L)'
;MRMEVKSTGNALWLTLITSLLFFLPLISMAQQEEEGLSPEEKEAQRFERIEAKKIGFLTSRLELTPEEAQKFWPIYNQYEAEMKAIYEKRISAHNQPKDNFDSMTDKEVEKLVDDEIALNQEMLDVKKKYHSQFKSILPIKKVAKLYHSEDMFKRMLLREIGGRGGPGHGPGDHHDHERGRGGHHPERE
;
A
#
# COMPACT_ATOMS: atom_id res chain seq x y z
N MET A 1 -57.00 -16.21 54.64
CA MET A 1 -56.31 -15.21 53.80
C MET A 1 -54.82 -15.55 53.80
N ARG A 2 -54.32 -16.18 52.73
CA ARG A 2 -52.90 -16.55 52.56
C ARG A 2 -52.55 -16.17 51.12
N MET A 3 -51.71 -15.15 50.94
CA MET A 3 -51.27 -14.73 49.62
C MET A 3 -49.96 -15.46 49.29
N GLU A 4 -49.97 -16.24 48.22
CA GLU A 4 -48.75 -16.75 47.58
C GLU A 4 -48.15 -15.63 46.73
N VAL A 5 -46.93 -15.21 47.07
CA VAL A 5 -46.12 -14.33 46.23
C VAL A 5 -45.40 -15.24 45.22
N LYS A 6 -45.80 -15.21 43.95
CA LYS A 6 -45.06 -15.89 42.88
C LYS A 6 -43.82 -15.08 42.51
N SER A 7 -42.66 -15.72 42.72
CA SER A 7 -41.33 -15.24 42.35
C SER A 7 -41.20 -15.07 40.83
N THR A 8 -41.04 -13.83 40.38
CA THR A 8 -40.80 -13.46 38.96
C THR A 8 -39.36 -12.99 38.72
N GLY A 9 -38.42 -13.33 39.61
CA GLY A 9 -37.03 -12.84 39.56
C GLY A 9 -36.13 -13.44 38.46
N ASN A 10 -36.51 -14.57 37.84
CA ASN A 10 -35.58 -15.34 37.00
C ASN A 10 -35.88 -15.26 35.49
N ALA A 11 -37.01 -14.66 35.08
CA ALA A 11 -37.45 -14.67 33.68
C ALA A 11 -36.74 -13.63 32.80
N LEU A 12 -36.26 -12.53 33.38
CA LEU A 12 -35.64 -11.42 32.64
C LEU A 12 -34.14 -11.64 32.34
N TRP A 13 -33.45 -12.47 33.13
CA TRP A 13 -32.05 -12.82 32.88
C TRP A 13 -31.89 -13.89 31.79
N LEU A 14 -32.89 -14.75 31.61
CA LEU A 14 -32.90 -15.80 30.58
C LEU A 14 -33.12 -15.25 29.16
N THR A 15 -33.86 -14.15 28.99
CA THR A 15 -34.11 -13.54 27.67
C THR A 15 -32.93 -12.73 27.12
N LEU A 16 -32.09 -12.18 27.99
CA LEU A 16 -30.85 -11.51 27.57
C LEU A 16 -29.78 -12.52 27.10
N ILE A 17 -29.73 -13.72 27.70
CA ILE A 17 -28.78 -14.77 27.32
C ILE A 17 -29.18 -15.43 25.99
N THR A 18 -30.47 -15.59 25.70
CA THR A 18 -30.93 -16.16 24.42
C THR A 18 -30.73 -15.21 23.24
N SER A 19 -30.83 -13.89 23.44
CA SER A 19 -30.53 -12.91 22.38
C SER A 19 -29.05 -12.90 21.99
N LEU A 20 -28.14 -13.17 22.94
CA LEU A 20 -26.70 -13.28 22.67
C LEU A 20 -26.35 -14.57 21.89
N LEU A 21 -27.11 -15.65 22.08
CA LEU A 21 -26.91 -16.94 21.39
C LEU A 21 -27.34 -16.93 19.91
N PHE A 22 -28.24 -16.01 19.51
CA PHE A 22 -28.66 -15.87 18.11
C PHE A 22 -27.72 -15.02 17.24
N PHE A 23 -26.82 -14.23 17.84
CA PHE A 23 -25.82 -13.44 17.10
C PHE A 23 -24.45 -14.14 16.95
N LEU A 24 -24.18 -15.21 17.69
CA LEU A 24 -22.93 -15.99 17.59
C LEU A 24 -22.69 -16.69 16.24
N PRO A 25 -23.68 -17.25 15.51
CA PRO A 25 -23.39 -17.98 14.26
C PRO A 25 -22.95 -17.07 13.09
N LEU A 26 -23.22 -15.76 13.14
CA LEU A 26 -22.79 -14.80 12.11
C LEU A 26 -21.26 -14.60 12.08
N ILE A 27 -20.60 -14.68 13.25
CA ILE A 27 -19.14 -14.58 13.33
C ILE A 27 -18.50 -15.87 12.78
N SER A 28 -19.14 -17.03 13.00
CA SER A 28 -18.65 -18.32 12.51
C SER A 28 -18.67 -18.43 10.98
N MET A 29 -19.67 -17.84 10.31
CA MET A 29 -19.74 -17.87 8.83
C MET A 29 -18.71 -16.94 8.18
N ALA A 30 -18.42 -15.77 8.77
CA ALA A 30 -17.39 -14.86 8.27
C ALA A 30 -15.97 -15.43 8.39
N GLN A 31 -15.72 -16.30 9.38
CA GLN A 31 -14.44 -17.03 9.50
C GLN A 31 -14.37 -18.24 8.54
N GLN A 32 -15.52 -18.80 8.15
CA GLN A 32 -15.59 -19.97 7.27
C GLN A 32 -15.30 -19.64 5.80
N GLU A 33 -15.53 -18.40 5.35
CA GLU A 33 -15.19 -17.94 4.00
C GLU A 33 -13.67 -17.89 3.73
N GLU A 34 -12.82 -17.64 4.75
CA GLU A 34 -11.37 -17.57 4.53
C GLU A 34 -10.65 -18.96 4.51
N GLU A 35 -11.23 -20.01 5.10
CA GLU A 35 -10.60 -21.34 5.16
C GLU A 35 -10.68 -22.14 3.84
N GLY A 36 -11.65 -21.86 2.97
CA GLY A 36 -11.91 -22.63 1.74
C GLY A 36 -11.19 -22.17 0.47
N LEU A 37 -10.49 -21.03 0.49
CA LEU A 37 -9.91 -20.42 -0.71
C LEU A 37 -8.59 -21.10 -1.13
N SER A 38 -8.44 -21.32 -2.43
CA SER A 38 -7.20 -21.72 -3.07
C SER A 38 -6.10 -20.66 -2.90
N PRO A 39 -4.81 -21.02 -3.07
CA PRO A 39 -3.72 -20.04 -3.02
C PRO A 39 -3.90 -18.88 -4.01
N GLU A 40 -4.40 -19.16 -5.22
CA GLU A 40 -4.66 -18.15 -6.25
C GLU A 40 -5.77 -17.18 -5.83
N GLU A 41 -6.88 -17.69 -5.28
CA GLU A 41 -7.97 -16.84 -4.79
C GLU A 41 -7.55 -16.00 -3.58
N LYS A 42 -6.72 -16.56 -2.69
CA LYS A 42 -6.14 -15.81 -1.56
C LYS A 42 -5.23 -14.68 -2.04
N GLU A 43 -4.46 -14.91 -3.10
CA GLU A 43 -3.61 -13.91 -3.71
C GLU A 43 -4.44 -12.81 -4.40
N ALA A 44 -5.44 -13.19 -5.20
CA ALA A 44 -6.37 -12.26 -5.83
C ALA A 44 -7.07 -11.35 -4.79
N GLN A 45 -7.61 -11.93 -3.71
CA GLN A 45 -8.20 -11.16 -2.61
C GLN A 45 -7.20 -10.24 -1.90
N ARG A 46 -5.92 -10.63 -1.81
CA ARG A 46 -4.88 -9.74 -1.27
C ARG A 46 -4.65 -8.54 -2.18
N PHE A 47 -4.57 -8.76 -3.49
CA PHE A 47 -4.44 -7.68 -4.48
C PHE A 47 -5.63 -6.73 -4.44
N GLU A 48 -6.86 -7.24 -4.47
CA GLU A 48 -8.08 -6.44 -4.39
C GLU A 48 -8.12 -5.58 -3.12
N ARG A 49 -7.73 -6.16 -1.97
CA ARG A 49 -7.61 -5.42 -0.69
C ARG A 49 -6.59 -4.28 -0.77
N ILE A 50 -5.46 -4.49 -1.45
CA ILE A 50 -4.43 -3.46 -1.63
C ILE A 50 -4.93 -2.35 -2.56
N GLU A 51 -5.60 -2.71 -3.66
CA GLU A 51 -6.17 -1.74 -4.61
C GLU A 51 -7.24 -0.87 -3.96
N ALA A 52 -8.17 -1.48 -3.22
CA ALA A 52 -9.19 -0.74 -2.47
C ALA A 52 -8.56 0.22 -1.44
N LYS A 53 -7.54 -0.24 -0.70
CA LYS A 53 -6.77 0.62 0.21
C LYS A 53 -6.12 1.79 -0.54
N LYS A 54 -5.55 1.55 -1.72
CA LYS A 54 -4.89 2.58 -2.54
C LYS A 54 -5.90 3.63 -3.02
N ILE A 55 -7.06 3.19 -3.52
CA ILE A 55 -8.14 4.08 -3.98
C ILE A 55 -8.60 4.99 -2.84
N GLY A 56 -8.89 4.41 -1.67
CA GLY A 56 -9.27 5.19 -0.49
C GLY A 56 -8.18 6.16 -0.04
N PHE A 57 -6.92 5.71 -0.02
CA PHE A 57 -5.77 6.53 0.35
C PHE A 57 -5.60 7.74 -0.58
N LEU A 58 -5.65 7.54 -1.89
CA LEU A 58 -5.52 8.62 -2.87
C LEU A 58 -6.72 9.58 -2.81
N THR A 59 -7.95 9.05 -2.76
CA THR A 59 -9.16 9.88 -2.69
C THR A 59 -9.11 10.84 -1.50
N SER A 60 -8.71 10.34 -0.33
CA SER A 60 -8.62 11.17 0.90
C SER A 60 -7.52 12.23 0.84
N ARG A 61 -6.43 11.99 0.10
CA ARG A 61 -5.27 12.90 0.04
C ARG A 61 -5.37 13.95 -1.05
N LEU A 62 -5.95 13.59 -2.20
CA LEU A 62 -6.02 14.46 -3.36
C LEU A 62 -7.17 15.46 -3.27
N GLU A 63 -8.20 15.17 -2.46
CA GLU A 63 -9.39 16.02 -2.28
C GLU A 63 -10.02 16.37 -3.64
N LEU A 64 -10.20 15.35 -4.48
CA LEU A 64 -10.79 15.52 -5.82
C LEU A 64 -12.25 15.94 -5.71
N THR A 65 -12.67 16.90 -6.53
CA THR A 65 -14.11 17.14 -6.73
C THR A 65 -14.72 15.97 -7.52
N PRO A 66 -16.05 15.78 -7.49
CA PRO A 66 -16.70 14.75 -8.31
C PRO A 66 -16.33 14.82 -9.80
N GLU A 67 -16.23 16.03 -10.35
CA GLU A 67 -15.88 16.29 -11.76
C GLU A 67 -14.41 15.96 -12.06
N GLU A 68 -13.50 16.30 -11.13
CA GLU A 68 -12.10 15.93 -11.24
C GLU A 68 -11.92 14.41 -11.13
N ALA A 69 -12.61 13.76 -10.18
CA ALA A 69 -12.54 12.32 -9.98
C ALA A 69 -13.01 11.54 -11.21
N GLN A 70 -14.11 11.97 -11.85
CA GLN A 70 -14.65 11.35 -13.05
C GLN A 70 -13.63 11.36 -14.22
N LYS A 71 -12.80 12.41 -14.32
CA LYS A 71 -11.74 12.52 -15.33
C LYS A 71 -10.45 11.82 -14.90
N PHE A 72 -10.13 11.85 -13.61
CA PHE A 72 -8.90 11.35 -13.04
C PHE A 72 -8.80 9.83 -13.08
N TRP A 73 -9.82 9.12 -12.58
CA TRP A 73 -9.74 7.66 -12.42
C TRP A 73 -9.48 6.89 -13.72
N PRO A 74 -10.11 7.21 -14.87
CA PRO A 74 -9.79 6.54 -16.13
C PRO A 74 -8.32 6.67 -16.53
N ILE A 75 -7.73 7.87 -16.37
CA ILE A 75 -6.33 8.14 -16.71
C ILE A 75 -5.39 7.45 -15.70
N TYR A 76 -5.74 7.50 -14.42
CA TYR A 76 -4.94 6.88 -13.37
C TYR A 76 -4.90 5.35 -13.50
N ASN A 77 -6.03 4.72 -13.81
CA ASN A 77 -6.09 3.27 -13.99
C ASN A 77 -5.26 2.81 -15.19
N GLN A 78 -5.22 3.58 -16.28
CA GLN A 78 -4.34 3.29 -17.43
C GLN A 78 -2.86 3.46 -17.08
N TYR A 79 -2.51 4.52 -16.34
CA TYR A 79 -1.16 4.71 -15.81
C TYR A 79 -0.72 3.54 -14.95
N GLU A 80 -1.56 3.11 -14.01
CA GLU A 80 -1.29 1.98 -13.14
C GLU A 80 -1.12 0.67 -13.92
N ALA A 81 -1.97 0.41 -14.90
CA ALA A 81 -1.86 -0.77 -15.75
C ALA A 81 -0.54 -0.80 -16.55
N GLU A 82 -0.16 0.32 -17.17
CA GLU A 82 1.11 0.42 -17.91
C GLU A 82 2.32 0.27 -16.98
N MET A 83 2.29 0.90 -15.80
CA MET A 83 3.34 0.76 -14.79
C MET A 83 3.42 -0.69 -14.28
N LYS A 84 2.28 -1.33 -14.00
CA LYS A 84 2.20 -2.74 -13.56
C LYS A 84 2.83 -3.68 -14.58
N ALA A 85 2.52 -3.52 -15.85
CA ALA A 85 3.12 -4.33 -16.91
C ALA A 85 4.66 -4.20 -16.94
N ILE A 86 5.21 -3.00 -16.71
CA ILE A 86 6.66 -2.82 -16.64
C ILE A 86 7.25 -3.45 -15.36
N TYR A 87 6.56 -3.38 -14.23
CA TYR A 87 6.98 -4.06 -13.01
C TYR A 87 6.97 -5.58 -13.16
N GLU A 88 5.98 -6.16 -13.83
CA GLU A 88 5.92 -7.60 -14.12
C GLU A 88 7.08 -8.02 -15.02
N LYS A 89 7.38 -7.26 -16.08
CA LYS A 89 8.59 -7.46 -16.90
C LYS A 89 9.84 -7.45 -16.04
N ARG A 90 10.00 -6.43 -15.18
CA ARG A 90 11.16 -6.30 -14.28
C ARG A 90 11.32 -7.51 -13.36
N ILE A 91 10.23 -7.96 -12.72
CA ILE A 91 10.24 -9.14 -11.84
C ILE A 91 10.66 -10.38 -12.64
N SER A 92 10.03 -10.61 -13.80
CA SER A 92 10.36 -11.76 -14.66
C SER A 92 11.81 -11.78 -15.15
N ALA A 93 12.38 -10.61 -15.45
CA ALA A 93 13.77 -10.45 -15.89
C ALA A 93 14.79 -10.66 -14.75
N HIS A 94 14.36 -10.45 -13.50
CA HIS A 94 15.22 -10.48 -12.31
C HIS A 94 14.94 -11.66 -11.37
N ASN A 95 14.35 -12.76 -11.86
CA ASN A 95 14.23 -14.01 -11.11
C ASN A 95 15.57 -14.74 -10.91
N GLN A 96 16.68 -14.16 -11.40
CA GLN A 96 18.04 -14.64 -11.17
C GLN A 96 18.57 -14.11 -9.82
N PRO A 97 19.29 -14.90 -9.01
CA PRO A 97 19.89 -14.44 -7.76
C PRO A 97 20.81 -13.24 -8.02
N LYS A 98 20.46 -12.07 -7.47
CA LYS A 98 21.20 -10.81 -7.65
C LYS A 98 22.54 -10.77 -6.90
N ASP A 99 22.88 -11.81 -6.16
CA ASP A 99 24.03 -11.82 -5.26
C ASP A 99 25.20 -12.63 -5.81
N ASN A 100 25.17 -13.02 -7.10
CA ASN A 100 26.23 -13.83 -7.71
C ASN A 100 26.75 -13.27 -9.03
N PHE A 101 26.87 -11.94 -9.13
CA PHE A 101 27.48 -11.28 -10.30
C PHE A 101 28.89 -11.80 -10.57
N ASP A 102 29.63 -12.16 -9.53
CA ASP A 102 30.99 -12.71 -9.62
C ASP A 102 31.06 -14.08 -10.33
N SER A 103 29.93 -14.77 -10.48
CA SER A 103 29.82 -16.04 -11.22
C SER A 103 29.31 -15.88 -12.66
N MET A 104 28.85 -14.69 -13.02
CA MET A 104 28.30 -14.39 -14.34
C MET A 104 29.43 -13.97 -15.29
N THR A 105 29.22 -14.19 -16.58
CA THR A 105 30.12 -13.62 -17.59
C THR A 105 29.88 -12.11 -17.73
N ASP A 106 30.91 -11.37 -18.14
CA ASP A 106 30.82 -9.92 -18.40
C ASP A 106 29.63 -9.56 -19.30
N LYS A 107 29.36 -10.38 -20.32
CA LYS A 107 28.25 -10.19 -21.25
C LYS A 107 26.88 -10.35 -20.60
N GLU A 108 26.74 -11.27 -19.65
CA GLU A 108 25.48 -11.45 -18.92
C GLU A 108 25.24 -10.31 -17.93
N VAL A 109 26.30 -9.82 -17.29
CA VAL A 109 26.23 -8.64 -16.41
C VAL A 109 25.90 -7.38 -17.21
N GLU A 110 26.57 -7.16 -18.35
CA GLU A 110 26.29 -6.04 -19.27
C GLU A 110 24.81 -6.04 -19.69
N LYS A 111 24.31 -7.19 -20.15
CA LYS A 111 22.90 -7.33 -20.54
C LYS A 111 21.95 -7.01 -19.37
N LEU A 112 22.24 -7.49 -18.17
CA LEU A 112 21.40 -7.25 -16.99
C LEU A 112 21.33 -5.76 -16.66
N VAL A 113 22.47 -5.07 -16.70
CA VAL A 113 22.55 -3.62 -16.44
C VAL A 113 21.82 -2.84 -17.54
N ASP A 114 22.02 -3.18 -18.81
CA ASP A 114 21.36 -2.53 -19.95
C ASP A 114 19.83 -2.71 -19.90
N ASP A 115 19.35 -3.92 -19.60
CA ASP A 115 17.93 -4.21 -19.45
C ASP A 115 17.30 -3.39 -18.32
N GLU A 116 18.00 -3.24 -17.18
CA GLU A 116 17.54 -2.43 -16.05
C GLU A 116 17.47 -0.94 -16.41
N ILE A 117 18.45 -0.41 -17.15
CA ILE A 117 18.43 0.96 -17.67
C ILE A 117 17.26 1.15 -18.65
N ALA A 118 17.04 0.21 -19.57
CA ALA A 118 15.93 0.25 -20.52
C ALA A 118 14.57 0.24 -19.81
N LEU A 119 14.39 -0.61 -18.81
CA LEU A 119 13.17 -0.64 -17.99
C LEU A 119 12.95 0.69 -17.24
N ASN A 120 14.02 1.30 -16.70
CA ASN A 120 13.93 2.62 -16.07
C ASN A 120 13.49 3.71 -17.05
N GLN A 121 13.97 3.65 -18.29
CA GLN A 121 13.56 4.55 -19.36
C GLN A 121 12.08 4.36 -19.73
N GLU A 122 11.61 3.11 -19.91
CA GLU A 122 10.20 2.81 -20.15
C GLU A 122 9.29 3.39 -19.05
N MET A 123 9.66 3.19 -17.77
CA MET A 123 8.91 3.73 -16.64
C MET A 123 8.87 5.26 -16.64
N LEU A 124 9.98 5.91 -17.00
CA LEU A 124 10.06 7.37 -17.08
C LEU A 124 9.17 7.91 -18.21
N ASP A 125 9.12 7.23 -19.35
CA ASP A 125 8.33 7.66 -20.49
C ASP A 125 6.82 7.51 -20.22
N VAL A 126 6.40 6.42 -19.57
CA VAL A 126 5.03 6.29 -19.04
C VAL A 126 4.72 7.43 -18.07
N LYS A 127 5.60 7.72 -17.11
CA LYS A 127 5.42 8.85 -16.19
C LYS A 127 5.28 10.20 -16.90
N LYS A 128 6.11 10.49 -17.90
CA LYS A 128 6.03 11.74 -18.69
C LYS A 128 4.70 11.83 -19.45
N LYS A 129 4.30 10.76 -20.13
CA LYS A 129 3.03 10.65 -20.86
C LYS A 129 1.85 10.99 -19.94
N TYR A 130 1.76 10.34 -18.78
CA TYR A 130 0.65 10.56 -17.85
C TYR A 130 0.76 11.85 -17.04
N HIS A 131 1.96 12.36 -16.78
CA HIS A 131 2.15 13.68 -16.18
C HIS A 131 1.48 14.79 -17.00
N SER A 132 1.65 14.76 -18.33
CA SER A 132 0.99 15.70 -19.23
C SER A 132 -0.53 15.58 -19.16
N GLN A 133 -1.06 14.34 -19.10
CA GLN A 133 -2.49 14.08 -18.99
C GLN A 133 -3.06 14.55 -17.65
N PHE A 134 -2.42 14.23 -16.52
CA PHE A 134 -2.86 14.68 -15.20
C PHE A 134 -2.87 16.20 -15.09
N LYS A 135 -1.86 16.89 -15.65
CA LYS A 135 -1.84 18.37 -15.68
C LYS A 135 -3.01 18.99 -16.47
N SER A 136 -3.56 18.27 -17.45
CA SER A 136 -4.68 18.78 -18.25
C SER A 136 -6.01 18.71 -17.53
N ILE A 137 -6.13 17.84 -16.50
CA ILE A 137 -7.38 17.61 -15.78
C ILE A 137 -7.33 18.01 -14.30
N LEU A 138 -6.14 18.24 -13.74
CA LEU A 138 -5.94 18.59 -12.33
C LEU A 138 -5.04 19.82 -12.15
N PRO A 139 -5.28 20.66 -11.12
CA PRO A 139 -4.34 21.68 -10.71
C PRO A 139 -2.97 21.09 -10.35
N ILE A 140 -1.88 21.80 -10.68
CA ILE A 140 -0.50 21.31 -10.45
C ILE A 140 -0.22 20.91 -9.00
N LYS A 141 -0.86 21.59 -8.02
CA LYS A 141 -0.75 21.22 -6.59
C LYS A 141 -1.32 19.82 -6.31
N LYS A 142 -2.42 19.42 -6.95
CA LYS A 142 -3.01 18.08 -6.81
C LYS A 142 -2.16 17.03 -7.53
N VAL A 143 -1.56 17.37 -8.66
CA VAL A 143 -0.58 16.49 -9.35
C VAL A 143 0.65 16.25 -8.46
N ALA A 144 1.17 17.28 -7.77
CA ALA A 144 2.24 17.10 -6.80
C ALA A 144 1.81 16.23 -5.60
N LYS A 145 0.60 16.46 -5.06
CA LYS A 145 0.01 15.61 -4.00
C LYS A 145 -0.13 14.15 -4.46
N LEU A 146 -0.50 13.90 -5.71
CA LEU A 146 -0.60 12.56 -6.29
C LEU A 146 0.72 11.82 -6.14
N TYR A 147 1.81 12.35 -6.70
CA TYR A 147 3.12 11.67 -6.65
C TYR A 147 3.62 11.46 -5.23
N HIS A 148 3.44 12.45 -4.36
CA HIS A 148 3.79 12.30 -2.95
C HIS A 148 2.95 11.19 -2.28
N SER A 149 1.66 11.11 -2.59
CA SER A 149 0.75 10.10 -2.02
C SER A 149 1.07 8.69 -2.52
N GLU A 150 1.45 8.53 -3.80
CA GLU A 150 1.89 7.23 -4.32
C GLU A 150 3.15 6.71 -3.60
N ASP A 151 4.16 7.57 -3.39
CA ASP A 151 5.37 7.20 -2.66
C ASP A 151 5.07 6.85 -1.20
N MET A 152 4.22 7.64 -0.53
CA MET A 152 3.76 7.33 0.82
C MET A 152 3.04 5.98 0.90
N PHE A 153 2.13 5.71 -0.05
CA PHE A 153 1.39 4.46 -0.09
C PHE A 153 2.33 3.27 -0.31
N LYS A 154 3.29 3.38 -1.24
CA LYS A 154 4.32 2.36 -1.47
C LYS A 154 5.13 2.08 -0.20
N ARG A 155 5.61 3.11 0.50
CA ARG A 155 6.35 2.97 1.76
C ARG A 155 5.51 2.35 2.88
N MET A 156 4.23 2.68 2.93
CA MET A 156 3.30 2.08 3.89
C MET A 156 3.10 0.60 3.59
N LEU A 157 2.87 0.23 2.33
CA LEU A 157 2.69 -1.15 1.91
C LEU A 157 3.95 -1.99 2.16
N LEU A 158 5.13 -1.46 1.85
CA LEU A 158 6.41 -2.15 2.12
C LEU A 158 6.61 -2.41 3.62
N ARG A 159 6.22 -1.48 4.49
CA ARG A 159 6.26 -1.69 5.94
C ARG A 159 5.25 -2.75 6.41
N GLU A 160 4.05 -2.75 5.84
CA GLU A 160 3.01 -3.73 6.18
C GLU A 160 3.37 -5.16 5.73
N ILE A 161 4.06 -5.29 4.60
CA ILE A 161 4.54 -6.59 4.07
C ILE A 161 5.83 -7.01 4.79
N GLY A 162 6.81 -6.12 4.91
CA GLY A 162 8.10 -6.39 5.54
C GLY A 162 7.99 -6.67 7.05
N GLY A 163 7.03 -6.05 7.75
CA GLY A 163 6.77 -6.32 9.16
C GLY A 163 6.18 -7.71 9.47
N ARG A 164 5.79 -8.48 8.44
CA ARG A 164 5.24 -9.84 8.60
C ARG A 164 6.28 -10.96 8.42
N GLY A 165 7.54 -10.66 8.10
CA GLY A 165 8.59 -11.66 7.88
C GLY A 165 9.96 -11.28 8.46
N GLY A 166 10.23 -11.63 9.72
CA GLY A 166 11.58 -11.76 10.27
C GLY A 166 12.07 -10.61 11.19
N PRO A 167 12.77 -10.92 12.30
CA PRO A 167 13.29 -9.91 13.24
C PRO A 167 14.54 -9.21 12.70
N GLY A 168 14.57 -7.88 12.78
CA GLY A 168 15.81 -7.11 12.78
C GLY A 168 16.16 -6.36 11.49
N HIS A 169 15.56 -5.19 11.32
CA HIS A 169 16.30 -3.95 11.03
C HIS A 169 15.43 -2.81 11.56
N GLY A 170 15.73 -2.37 12.79
CA GLY A 170 15.13 -1.17 13.37
C GLY A 170 15.41 0.04 12.47
N PRO A 171 14.58 1.10 12.55
CA PRO A 171 14.86 2.32 11.83
C PRO A 171 16.24 2.80 12.27
N GLY A 172 17.17 2.89 11.32
CA GLY A 172 18.42 3.60 11.55
C GLY A 172 18.06 5.02 11.96
N ASP A 173 18.20 5.30 13.24
CA ASP A 173 18.26 6.65 13.79
C ASP A 173 19.45 7.34 13.12
N HIS A 174 19.19 7.97 11.98
CA HIS A 174 20.02 9.06 11.50
C HIS A 174 19.80 10.22 12.47
N HIS A 175 20.51 10.16 13.59
CA HIS A 175 20.78 11.34 14.40
C HIS A 175 21.52 12.35 13.51
N ASP A 176 20.78 13.34 13.03
CA ASP A 176 21.32 14.59 12.49
C ASP A 176 22.12 15.28 13.60
N HIS A 177 23.39 14.91 13.71
CA HIS A 177 24.36 15.69 14.46
C HIS A 177 24.79 16.89 13.60
N GLU A 178 24.69 18.07 14.23
CA GLU A 178 25.33 19.33 13.89
C GLU A 178 24.52 20.36 13.09
N ARG A 179 23.53 20.94 13.78
CA ARG A 179 23.34 22.40 13.71
C ARG A 179 24.48 23.10 14.45
N GLY A 180 25.61 23.27 13.78
CA GLY A 180 26.66 24.22 14.18
C GLY A 180 26.27 25.65 13.81
N ARG A 181 25.38 26.28 14.59
CA ARG A 181 25.29 27.75 14.66
C ARG A 181 26.18 28.20 15.80
N GLY A 182 27.28 28.88 15.47
CA GLY A 182 28.11 29.58 16.44
C GLY A 182 29.26 30.26 15.73
N GLY A 183 29.08 31.54 15.40
CA GLY A 183 30.11 32.32 14.73
C GLY A 183 31.29 32.64 15.63
N HIS A 184 32.47 32.76 15.02
CA HIS A 184 33.46 33.73 15.48
C HIS A 184 34.35 34.12 14.30
N HIS A 185 34.14 35.34 13.82
CA HIS A 185 35.14 36.07 13.05
C HIS A 185 35.95 36.85 14.08
N PRO A 186 37.28 36.74 14.07
CA PRO A 186 38.08 37.93 14.26
C PRO A 186 39.12 38.12 13.15
N GLU A 187 39.09 39.37 12.69
CA GLU A 187 40.13 40.27 12.19
C GLU A 187 41.51 39.75 11.76
N ARG A 188 41.85 40.20 10.55
CA ARG A 188 43.10 40.82 10.07
C ARG A 188 44.34 40.72 10.99
N GLU A 189 45.44 40.31 10.36
CA GLU A 189 46.62 41.18 10.16
C GLU A 189 47.10 41.04 8.70
#